data_AF-A0A7W9UX82-F1
#
_entry.id   AF-A0A7W9UX82-F1
#
_cell.length_a   1.000
_cell.length_b   1.000
_cell.length_c   1.000
_cell.angle_alpha   90.00
_cell.angle_beta   90.00
_cell.angle_gamma   90.00
#
_symmetry.space_group_name_H-M   'P 1'
#
loop_
_entity.id
_entity.type
_entity.pdbx_description
1 polymer ?
#
loop_
_entity_poly.entity_id
_entity_poly.type
_entity_poly.pdbx_seq_one_letter_code
_entity_poly.pdbx_strand_id
1 'polypeptide(L)'
;MSTWAPAALEALIEEATRDAYGEDEQLTGFFTMIEESLVVPFTTTVLGVEVSVVGVDLAEDARVVARCARGTARQNIGIVDLPLPEPAPEGAQWIEAYRIGPAELARRTTAQLSCCSKGQSPRLPLTGPTAGNRGEMARILANACRHG
;
A
#
# COMPACT_ATOMS: atom_id res chain seq x y z
N MET A 1 0.31 18.75 -9.08
CA MET A 1 1.63 18.10 -9.28
C MET A 1 2.10 17.72 -7.90
N SER A 2 2.43 16.44 -7.67
CA SER A 2 2.82 15.97 -6.34
C SER A 2 4.06 16.75 -5.89
N THR A 3 4.10 17.19 -4.63
CA THR A 3 5.23 17.99 -4.10
C THR A 3 6.48 17.12 -3.83
N TRP A 4 6.38 15.80 -4.01
CA TRP A 4 7.46 14.86 -3.77
C TRP A 4 8.07 14.31 -5.06
N ALA A 5 9.37 13.98 -5.02
CA ALA A 5 10.09 13.41 -6.15
C ALA A 5 9.65 11.95 -6.43
N PRO A 6 9.59 11.51 -7.70
CA PRO A 6 9.15 10.15 -8.06
C PRO A 6 9.92 9.04 -7.33
N ALA A 7 11.25 9.11 -7.30
CA ALA A 7 12.09 8.12 -6.63
C ALA A 7 11.85 8.04 -5.11
N ALA A 8 11.46 9.15 -4.47
CA ALA A 8 11.10 9.14 -3.05
C ALA A 8 9.77 8.41 -2.83
N LEU A 9 8.79 8.62 -3.72
CA LEU A 9 7.51 7.91 -3.67
C LEU A 9 7.68 6.42 -3.98
N GLU A 10 8.54 6.05 -4.92
CA GLU A 10 8.88 4.65 -5.21
C GLU A 10 9.45 3.94 -3.96
N ALA A 11 10.37 4.58 -3.23
CA ALA A 11 10.91 4.02 -2.00
C ALA A 11 9.83 3.79 -0.92
N LEU A 12 8.87 4.71 -0.78
CA LEU A 12 7.73 4.54 0.13
C LEU A 12 6.82 3.38 -0.31
N ILE A 13 6.57 3.24 -1.61
CA ILE A 13 5.80 2.13 -2.17
C ILE A 13 6.50 0.80 -1.87
N GLU A 14 7.81 0.71 -2.09
CA GLU A 14 8.61 -0.48 -1.77
C GLU A 14 8.59 -0.82 -0.28
N GLU A 15 8.68 0.19 0.59
CA GLU A 15 8.58 0.01 2.03
C GLU A 15 7.23 -0.57 2.43
N ALA A 16 6.13 0.06 2.00
CA ALA A 16 4.77 -0.35 2.35
C ALA A 16 4.40 -1.75 1.83
N THR A 17 5.12 -2.27 0.83
CA THR A 17 4.74 -3.51 0.12
C THR A 17 5.79 -4.61 0.23
N ARG A 18 6.85 -4.39 1.01
CA ARG A 18 7.99 -5.31 1.18
C ARG A 18 7.57 -6.74 1.53
N ASP A 19 6.59 -6.87 2.43
CA ASP A 19 6.13 -8.15 2.96
C ASP A 19 4.79 -8.60 2.36
N ALA A 20 4.34 -7.95 1.28
CA ALA A 20 3.04 -8.22 0.68
C ALA A 20 3.13 -9.21 -0.49
N TYR A 21 2.34 -10.27 -0.41
CA TYR A 21 2.20 -11.35 -1.41
C TYR A 21 0.93 -11.23 -2.27
N GLY A 22 0.06 -10.25 -2.00
CA GLY A 22 -1.17 -9.99 -2.75
C GLY A 22 -1.67 -8.55 -2.63
N GLU A 23 -2.72 -8.20 -3.39
CA GLU A 23 -3.28 -6.84 -3.40
C GLU A 23 -3.79 -6.42 -2.01
N ASP A 24 -4.54 -7.27 -1.32
CA ASP A 24 -5.08 -6.97 0.01
C ASP A 24 -3.97 -6.72 1.04
N GLU A 25 -2.88 -7.47 0.96
CA GLU A 25 -1.71 -7.27 1.83
C GLU A 25 -0.95 -5.99 1.47
N GLN A 26 -0.88 -5.62 0.20
CA GLN A 26 -0.29 -4.34 -0.24
C GLN A 26 -1.12 -3.17 0.30
N LEU A 27 -2.44 -3.24 0.17
CA LEU A 27 -3.35 -2.22 0.68
C LEU A 27 -3.27 -2.10 2.21
N THR A 28 -3.17 -3.23 2.91
CA THR A 28 -2.99 -3.28 4.36
C THR A 28 -1.64 -2.69 4.77
N GLY A 29 -0.55 -3.00 4.05
CA GLY A 29 0.77 -2.43 4.31
C GLY A 29 0.78 -0.90 4.15
N PHE A 30 0.14 -0.38 3.09
CA PHE A 30 -0.05 1.07 2.96
C PHE A 30 -0.91 1.67 4.08
N PHE A 31 -1.99 1.00 4.48
CA PHE A 31 -2.82 1.44 5.58
C PHE A 31 -2.00 1.62 6.86
N THR A 32 -1.18 0.62 7.22
CA THR A 32 -0.29 0.69 8.38
C THR A 32 0.66 1.88 8.29
N MET A 33 1.35 2.07 7.16
CA MET A 33 2.29 3.18 7.02
C MET A 33 1.60 4.55 7.12
N ILE A 34 0.39 4.69 6.57
CA ILE A 34 -0.40 5.92 6.66
C ILE A 34 -0.90 6.14 8.10
N GLU A 35 -1.45 5.12 8.74
CA GLU A 35 -1.99 5.21 10.11
C GLU A 35 -0.91 5.61 11.11
N GLU A 36 0.29 5.04 10.99
CA GLU A 36 1.40 5.31 11.91
C GLU A 36 2.07 6.67 11.67
N SER A 37 2.11 7.12 10.42
CA SER A 37 2.88 8.32 10.05
C SER A 37 2.05 9.59 9.91
N LEU A 38 0.76 9.49 9.57
CA LEU A 38 -0.08 10.65 9.29
C LEU A 38 -0.46 11.38 10.57
N VAL A 39 0.03 12.61 10.71
CA VAL A 39 -0.35 13.45 11.84
C VAL A 39 -1.80 13.91 11.69
N VAL A 40 -2.64 13.49 12.64
CA VAL A 40 -4.04 13.88 12.77
C VAL A 40 -4.31 14.49 14.15
N PRO A 41 -5.30 15.39 14.30
CA PRO A 41 -6.21 15.86 13.25
C PRO A 41 -5.64 17.00 12.40
N PHE A 42 -6.08 17.08 11.15
CA PHE A 42 -5.87 18.26 10.28
C PHE A 42 -7.14 18.64 9.54
N THR A 43 -7.21 19.88 9.07
CA THR A 43 -8.38 20.41 8.34
C THR A 43 -8.11 20.45 6.85
N THR A 44 -9.11 20.06 6.06
CA THR A 44 -9.07 20.18 4.59
C THR A 44 -10.45 20.51 4.03
N THR A 45 -10.51 20.90 2.75
CA THR A 45 -11.74 21.26 2.05
C THR A 45 -12.09 20.22 1.01
N VAL A 46 -13.16 19.45 1.24
CA VAL A 46 -13.68 18.45 0.29
C VAL A 46 -14.89 19.04 -0.42
N LEU A 47 -14.85 19.15 -1.76
CA LEU A 47 -15.97 19.69 -2.56
C LEU A 47 -16.49 21.05 -2.06
N GLY A 48 -15.61 21.91 -1.55
CA GLY A 48 -15.96 23.23 -0.99
C GLY A 48 -16.45 23.22 0.46
N VAL A 49 -16.44 22.06 1.13
CA VAL A 49 -16.83 21.87 2.52
C VAL A 49 -15.60 21.61 3.38
N GLU A 50 -15.37 22.46 4.38
CA GLU A 50 -14.34 22.25 5.39
C GLU A 50 -14.68 21.05 6.29
N VAL A 51 -13.73 20.13 6.42
CA VAL A 51 -13.82 18.91 7.24
C VAL A 51 -12.51 18.69 8.00
N SER A 52 -12.59 18.06 9.17
CA SER A 52 -11.42 17.61 9.92
C SER A 52 -11.17 16.13 9.67
N VAL A 53 -9.98 15.79 9.19
CA VAL A 53 -9.51 14.40 9.10
C VAL A 53 -9.02 14.00 10.48
N VAL A 54 -9.63 12.96 11.06
CA VAL A 54 -9.37 12.52 12.44
C VAL A 54 -8.69 11.14 12.51
N GLY A 55 -8.34 10.58 11.36
CA GLY A 55 -7.68 9.28 11.22
C GLY A 55 -7.97 8.65 9.87
N VAL A 56 -7.48 7.44 9.68
CA VAL A 56 -7.75 6.58 8.52
C VAL A 56 -8.37 5.26 8.98
N ASP A 57 -8.96 4.51 8.06
CA ASP A 57 -9.53 3.19 8.28
C ASP A 57 -9.44 2.37 6.98
N LEU A 58 -9.77 1.07 7.07
CA LEU A 58 -9.96 0.20 5.92
C LEU A 58 -11.46 0.05 5.61
N ALA A 59 -11.81 0.19 4.34
CA ALA A 59 -13.13 -0.18 3.84
C ALA A 59 -13.27 -1.71 3.69
N GLU A 60 -14.49 -2.18 3.41
CA GLU A 60 -14.77 -3.61 3.21
C GLU A 60 -13.96 -4.25 2.06
N ASP A 61 -13.53 -3.45 1.08
CA ASP A 61 -12.69 -3.86 -0.04
C ASP A 61 -11.18 -3.60 0.20
N ALA A 62 -10.78 -3.47 1.46
CA ALA A 62 -9.42 -3.16 1.90
C ALA A 62 -8.84 -1.82 1.39
N ARG A 63 -9.63 -0.96 0.74
CA ARG A 63 -9.17 0.38 0.37
C ARG A 63 -9.06 1.28 1.59
N VAL A 64 -8.05 2.14 1.59
CA VAL A 64 -7.84 3.12 2.66
C VAL A 64 -8.83 4.26 2.51
N VAL A 65 -9.52 4.58 3.61
CA VAL A 65 -10.44 5.71 3.72
C VAL A 65 -9.98 6.66 4.81
N ALA A 66 -10.10 7.96 4.57
CA ALA A 66 -9.95 8.99 5.58
C ALA A 66 -11.26 9.12 6.37
N ARG A 67 -11.16 9.09 7.70
CA ARG A 67 -12.29 9.38 8.57
C ARG A 67 -12.37 10.88 8.78
N CYS A 68 -13.42 11.49 8.23
CA CYS A 68 -13.66 12.91 8.28
C CYS A 68 -14.80 13.24 9.25
N ALA A 69 -14.63 14.33 10.00
CA ALA A 69 -15.54 14.84 10.99
C ALA A 69 -15.90 16.30 10.70
N ARG A 70 -17.19 16.62 10.81
CA ARG A 70 -17.69 18.00 10.83
C ARG A 70 -18.84 18.11 11.84
N GLY A 71 -18.58 18.77 12.96
CA GLY A 71 -19.54 18.80 14.08
C GLY A 71 -19.88 17.38 14.56
N THR A 72 -21.15 17.01 14.51
CA THR A 72 -21.63 15.65 14.85
C THR A 72 -21.57 14.66 13.68
N ALA A 73 -21.40 15.13 12.44
CA ALA A 73 -21.33 14.28 11.26
C ALA A 73 -19.97 13.58 11.16
N ARG A 74 -19.99 12.30 10.77
CA ARG A 74 -18.81 11.49 10.47
C ARG A 74 -18.99 10.85 9.11
N GLN A 75 -17.96 10.88 8.28
CA GLN A 75 -17.99 10.32 6.93
C GLN A 75 -16.62 9.76 6.58
N ASN A 76 -16.62 8.64 5.86
CA ASN A 76 -15.42 8.09 5.26
C ASN A 76 -15.28 8.60 3.83
N ILE A 77 -14.09 9.05 3.46
CA ILE A 77 -13.73 9.54 2.13
C ILE A 77 -12.59 8.68 1.63
N GLY A 78 -12.63 8.20 0.40
CA GLY A 78 -11.50 7.46 -0.18
C GLY A 78 -10.22 8.28 -0.07
N ILE A 79 -9.12 7.67 0.38
CA ILE A 79 -7.87 8.41 0.59
C ILE A 79 -7.34 9.01 -0.73
N VAL A 80 -7.66 8.37 -1.86
CA VAL A 80 -7.36 8.87 -3.21
C VAL A 80 -8.06 10.19 -3.52
N ASP A 81 -9.25 10.40 -2.96
CA ASP A 81 -10.08 11.58 -3.17
C ASP A 81 -9.88 12.66 -2.10
N LEU A 82 -9.02 12.43 -1.09
CA LEU A 82 -8.80 13.36 0.02
C LEU A 82 -7.88 14.54 -0.39
N PRO A 83 -8.39 15.76 -0.60
CA PRO A 83 -7.52 16.90 -0.86
C PRO A 83 -6.61 17.16 0.36
N LEU A 84 -5.32 17.41 0.11
CA LEU A 84 -4.36 17.76 1.16
C LEU A 84 -4.30 19.29 1.28
N PRO A 85 -4.29 19.85 2.51
CA PRO A 85 -4.13 21.28 2.72
C PRO A 85 -2.71 21.74 2.39
N GLU A 86 -2.52 23.05 2.27
CA GLU A 86 -1.20 23.68 2.18
C GLU A 86 -0.97 24.54 3.44
N PRO A 87 0.10 24.28 4.23
CA PRO A 87 1.09 23.21 4.06
C PRO A 87 0.51 21.81 4.34
N ALA A 88 1.06 20.80 3.68
CA ALA A 88 0.67 19.41 3.88
C ALA A 88 1.02 18.93 5.30
N PRO A 89 0.17 18.10 5.94
CA PRO A 89 0.49 17.53 7.24
C PRO A 89 1.67 16.57 7.14
N GLU A 90 2.38 16.39 8.25
CA GLU A 90 3.42 15.36 8.34
C GLU A 90 2.82 13.97 8.09
N GLY A 91 3.53 13.15 7.33
CA GLY A 91 3.06 11.83 6.88
C GLY A 91 2.24 11.84 5.59
N ALA A 92 1.87 13.01 5.03
CA ALA A 92 1.09 13.10 3.80
C ALA A 92 1.76 12.46 2.57
N GLN A 93 3.08 12.28 2.58
CA GLN A 93 3.80 11.57 1.52
C GLN A 93 3.32 10.12 1.34
N TRP A 94 2.83 9.48 2.40
CA TRP A 94 2.28 8.12 2.33
C TRP A 94 0.93 8.07 1.60
N ILE A 95 0.15 9.15 1.67
CA ILE A 95 -1.09 9.31 0.90
C ILE A 95 -0.77 9.44 -0.59
N GLU A 96 0.26 10.20 -0.95
CA GLU A 96 0.69 10.30 -2.35
C GLU A 96 1.29 8.99 -2.87
N ALA A 97 2.09 8.29 -2.05
CA ALA A 97 2.60 6.97 -2.38
C ALA A 97 1.44 6.00 -2.67
N TYR A 98 0.38 6.03 -1.85
CA TYR A 98 -0.83 5.23 -2.08
C TYR A 98 -1.60 5.62 -3.35
N ARG A 99 -1.60 6.90 -3.75
CA ARG A 99 -2.25 7.33 -5.00
C ARG A 99 -1.59 6.74 -6.25
N ILE A 100 -0.29 6.45 -6.18
CA ILE A 100 0.51 5.94 -7.30
C ILE A 100 0.64 4.41 -7.22
N GLY A 101 0.87 3.88 -6.02
CA GLY A 101 1.29 2.50 -5.76
C GLY A 101 0.39 1.41 -6.35
N PRO A 102 -0.90 1.30 -5.98
CA PRO A 102 -1.78 0.22 -6.39
C PRO A 102 -1.88 0.07 -7.93
N ALA A 103 -1.88 1.19 -8.66
CA ALA A 103 -1.93 1.18 -10.12
C ALA A 103 -0.60 0.75 -10.79
N GLU A 104 0.52 0.93 -10.11
CA GLU A 104 1.84 0.49 -10.58
C GLU A 104 2.12 -0.95 -10.19
N LEU A 105 1.67 -1.36 -9.01
CA LEU A 105 1.89 -2.69 -8.47
C LEU A 105 1.01 -3.73 -9.18
N ALA A 106 -0.24 -3.40 -9.54
CA ALA A 106 -1.09 -4.21 -10.40
C ALA A 106 -0.45 -4.54 -11.77
N ARG A 107 0.39 -3.64 -12.30
CA ARG A 107 1.15 -3.88 -13.55
C ARG A 107 2.31 -4.85 -13.35
N ARG A 108 2.91 -4.89 -12.14
CA ARG A 108 4.02 -5.79 -11.78
C ARG A 108 3.52 -7.19 -11.38
N THR A 109 2.40 -7.32 -10.66
CA THR A 109 1.80 -8.62 -10.31
C THR A 109 1.17 -9.34 -11.49
N THR A 110 0.63 -8.64 -12.49
CA THR A 110 0.14 -9.27 -13.73
C THR A 110 1.28 -10.00 -14.48
N ALA A 111 2.51 -9.48 -14.42
CA ALA A 111 3.68 -10.15 -15.00
C ALA A 111 4.07 -11.43 -14.24
N GLN A 112 3.94 -11.43 -12.90
CA GLN A 112 4.18 -12.60 -12.04
C GLN A 112 3.13 -13.71 -12.27
N LEU A 113 1.84 -13.35 -12.32
CA LEU A 113 0.72 -14.27 -12.62
C LEU A 113 0.76 -14.80 -14.08
N SER A 114 1.24 -13.97 -15.03
CA SER A 114 1.48 -14.41 -16.41
C SER A 114 2.60 -15.47 -16.52
N CYS A 115 3.57 -15.51 -15.61
CA CYS A 115 4.59 -16.57 -15.57
C CYS A 115 4.02 -17.89 -15.04
N CYS A 116 3.15 -17.83 -14.02
CA CYS A 116 2.49 -19.01 -13.44
C CYS A 116 1.55 -19.71 -14.44
N SER A 117 0.74 -18.94 -15.18
CA SER A 117 -0.20 -19.48 -16.18
C SER A 117 0.48 -20.07 -17.44
N LYS A 118 1.73 -19.68 -17.74
CA LYS A 118 2.50 -20.20 -18.88
C LYS A 118 3.39 -21.40 -18.54
N GLY A 119 3.34 -21.91 -17.30
CA GLY A 119 4.14 -23.06 -16.88
C GLY A 119 5.66 -22.81 -16.88
N GLN A 120 6.08 -21.54 -16.89
CA GLN A 120 7.49 -21.18 -16.87
C GLN A 120 7.82 -20.53 -15.53
N SER A 121 8.44 -21.30 -14.63
CA SER A 121 8.93 -20.76 -13.36
C SER A 121 9.87 -19.58 -13.63
N PRO A 122 9.73 -18.44 -12.92
CA PRO A 122 10.72 -17.38 -13.00
C PRO A 122 12.06 -17.97 -12.54
N ARG A 123 13.08 -17.93 -13.41
CA ARG A 123 14.46 -18.22 -13.01
C ARG A 123 14.87 -17.12 -12.03
N LEU A 124 14.75 -17.38 -10.73
CA LEU A 124 15.41 -16.59 -9.71
C LEU A 124 16.91 -16.52 -10.05
N PRO A 125 17.54 -15.33 -10.09
CA PRO A 125 18.99 -15.25 -10.11
C PRO A 125 19.50 -15.78 -8.77
N LEU A 126 20.00 -17.02 -8.79
CA LEU A 126 20.72 -17.61 -7.66
C LEU A 126 22.09 -16.95 -7.56
N THR A 127 22.19 -15.86 -6.82
CA THR A 127 23.48 -15.36 -6.33
C THR A 127 23.53 -15.38 -4.81
N GLY A 128 23.84 -16.57 -4.27
CA GLY A 128 24.54 -16.88 -2.99
C GLY A 128 23.99 -16.34 -1.65
N PRO A 129 24.45 -16.85 -0.47
CA PRO A 129 25.60 -17.72 -0.25
C PRO A 129 25.26 -19.10 0.36
N THR A 130 26.34 -19.84 0.54
CA THR A 130 26.58 -21.25 0.82
C THR A 130 25.86 -21.91 2.01
N ALA A 131 25.34 -23.10 1.72
CA ALA A 131 25.43 -24.34 2.49
C ALA A 131 25.16 -24.29 4.02
N GLY A 132 23.89 -24.50 4.37
CA GLY A 132 23.49 -25.03 5.68
C GLY A 132 21.97 -25.15 5.75
N ASN A 133 21.44 -26.35 5.95
CA ASN A 133 20.00 -26.67 6.16
C ASN A 133 19.05 -26.66 4.94
N ARG A 134 19.45 -27.37 3.87
CA ARG A 134 18.61 -27.69 2.69
C ARG A 134 17.44 -28.66 2.92
N GLY A 135 17.10 -29.01 4.16
CA GLY A 135 16.04 -29.99 4.45
C GLY A 135 14.65 -29.40 4.70
N GLU A 136 14.57 -28.20 5.27
CA GLU A 136 13.34 -27.72 5.92
C GLU A 136 12.60 -26.67 5.08
N MET A 137 13.32 -25.75 4.42
CA MET A 137 12.74 -24.73 3.53
C MET A 137 12.12 -25.30 2.24
N ALA A 138 12.64 -26.42 1.72
CA ALA A 138 12.10 -27.06 0.52
C ALA A 138 10.72 -27.72 0.75
N ARG A 139 10.37 -28.03 2.01
CA ARG A 139 9.06 -28.60 2.36
C ARG A 139 7.98 -27.53 2.55
N ILE A 140 8.36 -26.34 3.01
CA ILE A 140 7.44 -25.21 3.20
C ILE A 140 6.95 -24.69 1.83
N LEU A 141 7.87 -24.54 0.86
CA LEU A 141 7.53 -24.08 -0.49
C LEU A 141 6.72 -25.10 -1.31
N ALA A 142 6.87 -26.41 -1.06
CA ALA A 142 6.12 -27.45 -1.78
C ALA A 142 4.67 -27.64 -1.29
N ASN A 143 4.31 -27.08 -0.12
CA ASN A 143 2.96 -27.24 0.44
C ASN A 143 2.01 -26.08 0.08
N ALA A 144 2.56 -24.94 -0.35
CA ALA A 144 1.77 -23.76 -0.76
C ALA A 144 1.06 -23.93 -2.13
N CYS A 145 1.41 -24.94 -2.93
CA CYS A 145 0.78 -25.19 -4.24
C CYS A 145 -0.32 -26.27 -4.23
N ARG A 146 -0.77 -26.76 -3.07
CA ARG A 146 -1.76 -27.86 -3.01
C ARG A 146 -3.12 -27.50 -2.40
N HIS A 147 -3.27 -26.35 -1.75
CA HIS A 147 -4.55 -25.87 -1.24
C HIS A 147 -4.56 -24.33 -1.27
N GLY A 148 -5.27 -23.74 -2.23
CA GLY A 148 -5.42 -22.29 -2.38
C GLY A 148 -5.41 -21.87 -3.84
#